data_AF-A0A535IXM9-F1
#
_entry.id   AF-A0A535IXM9-F1
#
_cell.length_a   1.000
_cell.length_b   1.000
_cell.length_c   1.000
_cell.angle_alpha   90.00
_cell.angle_beta   90.00
_cell.angle_gamma   90.00
#
_symmetry.space_group_name_H-M   'P 1'
#
loop_
_entity.id
_entity.type
_entity.pdbx_description
1 polymer ?
#
loop_
_entity_poly.entity_id
_entity_poly.type
_entity_poly.pdbx_seq_one_letter_code
_entity_poly.pdbx_strand_id
1 'polypeptide(L)'
;MRAVRKLLRDEPEVGAVMGELALRSARDESLARIMAEAFQAWQRTLRGLLARAARDGYLAPDLDSDDVAALIMATLTSITLPSTASADRSDRAFRQLERWLGIAPQKRIRSASSN
;
A
#
# COMPACT_ATOMS: atom_id res chain seq x y z
N MET A 1 2.41 -4.71 4.81
CA MET A 1 2.09 -3.28 5.04
C MET A 1 2.16 -2.83 6.50
N ARG A 2 3.09 -3.38 7.32
CA ARG A 2 3.14 -3.04 8.76
C ARG A 2 3.62 -1.60 9.04
N ALA A 3 4.64 -1.13 8.32
CA ALA A 3 5.21 0.20 8.52
C ALA A 3 4.19 1.31 8.25
N VAL A 4 3.45 1.23 7.14
CA VAL A 4 2.39 2.19 6.82
C VAL A 4 1.27 2.17 7.87
N ARG A 5 0.84 0.99 8.32
CA ARG A 5 -0.16 0.88 9.41
C ARG A 5 0.32 1.52 10.71
N LYS A 6 1.61 1.41 11.01
CA LYS A 6 2.21 2.03 12.19
C LYS A 6 2.23 3.55 12.03
N LEU A 7 2.72 4.06 10.90
CA LEU A 7 2.75 5.48 10.59
C LEU A 7 1.36 6.13 10.72
N LEU A 8 0.34 5.59 10.06
CA LEU A 8 -1.01 6.18 10.09
C LEU A 8 -1.71 6.09 11.45
N ARG A 9 -1.23 5.21 12.34
CA ARG A 9 -1.75 5.08 13.71
C ARG A 9 -1.04 6.01 14.67
N ASP A 10 0.28 6.07 14.55
CA ASP A 10 1.15 6.79 15.47
C ASP A 10 1.24 8.28 15.10
N GLU A 11 1.05 8.62 13.82
CA GLU A 11 1.11 9.97 13.25
C GLU A 11 -0.11 10.22 12.32
N PRO A 12 -1.34 10.27 12.86
CA PRO A 12 -2.54 10.48 12.07
C PRO A 12 -2.54 11.82 11.30
N GLU A 13 -1.82 12.83 11.79
CA GLU A 13 -1.67 14.14 11.17
C GLU A 13 -1.00 14.04 9.80
N VAL A 14 -0.06 13.11 9.63
CA VAL A 14 0.59 12.86 8.33
C VAL A 14 -0.46 12.43 7.30
N GLY A 15 -1.37 11.53 7.68
CA GLY A 15 -2.47 11.11 6.83
C GLY A 15 -3.40 12.27 6.45
N ALA A 16 -3.72 13.13 7.42
CA ALA A 16 -4.55 14.32 7.19
C ALA A 16 -3.90 15.30 6.22
N VAL A 17 -2.62 15.64 6.43
CA VAL A 17 -1.86 16.53 5.54
C VAL A 17 -1.80 15.96 4.13
N MET A 18 -1.53 14.66 3.98
CA MET A 18 -1.51 14.03 2.65
C MET A 18 -2.88 14.09 1.96
N GLY A 19 -3.97 13.94 2.71
CA GLY A 19 -5.34 14.13 2.22
C GLY A 19 -5.59 15.56 1.74
N GLU A 20 -5.16 16.56 2.51
CA GLU A 20 -5.29 17.97 2.12
C GLU A 20 -4.48 18.30 0.87
N LEU A 21 -3.22 17.82 0.78
CA LEU A 21 -2.37 18.03 -0.39
C LEU A 21 -2.99 17.39 -1.64
N ALA A 22 -3.56 16.19 -1.52
CA ALA A 22 -4.24 15.51 -2.61
C ALA A 22 -5.48 16.27 -3.10
N LEU A 23 -6.25 16.89 -2.19
CA LEU A 23 -7.41 17.70 -2.58
C LEU A 23 -7.00 19.06 -3.17
N ARG A 24 -5.95 19.68 -2.63
CA ARG A 24 -5.44 20.99 -3.08
C ARG A 24 -4.79 20.89 -4.46
N SER A 25 -4.06 19.81 -4.74
CA SER A 25 -3.40 19.61 -6.03
C SER A 25 -4.38 19.55 -7.20
N ALA A 26 -5.64 19.18 -6.97
CA ALA A 26 -6.68 19.21 -8.00
C ALA A 26 -6.97 20.62 -8.55
N ARG A 27 -6.53 21.68 -7.84
CA ARG A 27 -6.76 23.08 -8.20
C ARG A 27 -5.50 23.92 -8.28
N ASP A 28 -4.34 23.36 -7.92
CA ASP A 28 -3.03 24.03 -7.92
C ASP A 28 -2.06 23.22 -8.79
N GLU A 29 -1.73 23.75 -9.96
CA GLU A 29 -0.91 23.05 -10.96
C GLU A 29 0.53 22.83 -10.48
N SER A 30 1.09 23.78 -9.72
CA SER A 30 2.45 23.66 -9.17
C SER A 30 2.49 22.51 -8.17
N LEU A 31 1.54 22.47 -7.25
CA LEU A 31 1.41 21.39 -6.29
C LEU A 31 1.11 20.05 -6.97
N ALA A 32 0.27 20.03 -8.01
CA ALA A 32 0.00 18.83 -8.80
C ALA A 32 1.27 18.24 -9.40
N ARG A 33 2.15 19.09 -9.94
CA ARG A 33 3.43 18.65 -10.51
C ARG A 33 4.35 18.03 -9.46
N ILE A 34 4.50 18.69 -8.31
CA ILE A 34 5.31 18.18 -7.18
C ILE A 34 4.76 16.83 -6.70
N MET A 35 3.44 16.72 -6.51
CA MET A 35 2.80 15.48 -6.08
C MET A 35 2.97 14.36 -7.12
N ALA A 36 2.86 14.67 -8.41
CA ALA A 36 3.06 13.70 -9.49
C ALA A 36 4.49 13.17 -9.51
N GLU A 37 5.49 14.03 -9.36
CA GLU A 37 6.91 13.63 -9.27
C GLU A 37 7.17 12.72 -8.07
N ALA A 38 6.60 13.05 -6.90
CA ALA A 38 6.68 12.23 -5.71
C ALA A 38 6.02 10.86 -5.91
N PHE A 39 4.80 10.82 -6.47
CA PHE A 39 4.10 9.57 -6.76
C PHE A 39 4.86 8.69 -7.74
N GLN A 40 5.43 9.27 -8.80
CA GLN A 40 6.25 8.52 -9.76
C GLN A 40 7.50 7.94 -9.11
N ALA A 41 8.16 8.70 -8.22
CA ALA A 41 9.32 8.21 -7.48
C ALA A 41 8.93 7.03 -6.55
N TRP A 42 7.83 7.16 -5.82
CA TRP A 42 7.30 6.08 -4.96
C TRP A 42 6.92 4.84 -5.76
N GLN A 43 6.25 5.00 -6.90
CA GLN A 43 5.88 3.88 -7.77
C GLN A 43 7.12 3.16 -8.31
N ARG A 44 8.16 3.87 -8.75
CA ARG A 44 9.42 3.26 -9.20
C ARG A 44 10.10 2.47 -8.08
N THR A 45 10.15 3.01 -6.87
CA THR A 45 10.72 2.32 -5.71
C THR A 45 9.92 1.06 -5.38
N LEU A 46 8.60 1.17 -5.33
CA LEU A 46 7.73 0.04 -5.00
C LEU A 46 7.83 -1.07 -6.04
N ARG A 47 7.83 -0.72 -7.33
CA ARG A 47 8.09 -1.66 -8.43
C ARG A 47 9.41 -2.40 -8.22
N GLY A 48 10.49 -1.69 -7.89
CA GLY A 48 11.79 -2.31 -7.65
C GLY A 48 11.76 -3.35 -6.51
N LEU A 49 11.04 -3.03 -5.42
CA LEU A 49 10.85 -3.93 -4.29
C LEU A 49 10.01 -5.16 -4.67
N LEU A 50 8.92 -4.97 -5.42
CA LEU A 50 8.04 -6.05 -5.88
C LEU A 50 8.74 -6.97 -6.87
N ALA A 51 9.46 -6.41 -7.85
CA ALA A 51 10.24 -7.18 -8.80
C ALA A 51 11.35 -8.00 -8.12
N ARG A 52 11.93 -7.49 -7.04
CA ARG A 52 12.85 -8.26 -6.20
C ARG A 52 12.14 -9.40 -5.48
N ALA A 53 11.01 -9.11 -4.82
CA ALA A 53 10.23 -10.11 -4.10
C ALA A 53 9.69 -11.23 -5.01
N ALA A 54 9.26 -10.90 -6.23
CA ALA A 54 8.84 -11.86 -7.24
C ALA A 54 9.98 -12.80 -7.65
N ARG A 55 11.17 -12.23 -7.94
CA ARG A 55 12.37 -13.03 -8.27
C ARG A 55 12.77 -13.99 -7.16
N ASP A 56 12.58 -13.58 -5.90
CA ASP A 56 12.91 -14.39 -4.72
C ASP A 56 11.77 -15.36 -4.34
N GLY A 57 10.67 -15.42 -5.11
CA GLY A 57 9.54 -16.34 -4.89
C GLY A 57 8.60 -15.97 -3.75
N TYR A 58 8.62 -14.71 -3.28
CA TYR A 58 7.79 -14.23 -2.18
C TYR A 58 6.43 -13.66 -2.61
N LEU A 59 6.21 -13.47 -3.91
CA LEU A 59 4.93 -13.01 -4.47
C LEU A 59 4.25 -14.14 -5.25
N ALA A 60 2.93 -14.05 -5.37
CA ALA A 60 2.18 -14.93 -6.26
C ALA A 60 2.70 -14.81 -7.72
N PRO A 61 2.89 -15.94 -8.43
CA PRO A 61 3.63 -15.99 -9.69
C PRO A 61 2.91 -15.35 -10.89
N ASP A 62 1.61 -15.10 -10.76
CA ASP A 62 0.74 -14.49 -11.77
C ASP A 62 0.65 -12.96 -11.64
N LEU A 63 1.35 -12.35 -10.68
CA LEU A 63 1.29 -10.93 -10.41
C LEU A 63 2.33 -10.13 -11.20
N ASP A 64 1.86 -9.15 -11.97
CA ASP A 64 2.71 -8.13 -12.57
C ASP A 64 3.13 -7.07 -11.54
N SER A 65 4.42 -6.73 -11.49
CA SER A 65 4.96 -5.82 -10.47
C SER A 65 4.53 -4.37 -10.66
N ASP A 66 4.23 -3.94 -11.89
CA ASP A 66 3.82 -2.57 -12.21
C ASP A 66 2.36 -2.37 -11.85
N ASP A 67 1.50 -3.32 -12.22
CA ASP A 67 0.08 -3.30 -11.89
C ASP A 67 -0.14 -3.39 -10.37
N VAL A 68 0.62 -4.25 -9.70
CA VAL A 68 0.58 -4.35 -8.22
C VAL A 68 1.05 -3.05 -7.58
N ALA A 69 2.13 -2.43 -8.10
CA ALA A 69 2.60 -1.16 -7.58
C ALA A 69 1.53 -0.07 -7.72
N ALA A 70 0.89 0.03 -8.88
CA ALA A 70 -0.20 0.97 -9.13
C ALA A 70 -1.38 0.75 -8.17
N LEU A 71 -1.80 -0.50 -7.94
CA LEU A 71 -2.89 -0.82 -7.03
C LEU A 71 -2.57 -0.46 -5.57
N ILE A 72 -1.35 -0.77 -5.12
CA ILE A 72 -0.88 -0.38 -3.79
C ILE A 72 -0.91 1.13 -3.64
N MET A 73 -0.36 1.87 -4.62
CA MET A 73 -0.33 3.33 -4.59
C MET A 73 -1.74 3.91 -4.55
N ALA A 74 -2.66 3.42 -5.38
CA ALA A 74 -4.05 3.84 -5.37
C ALA A 74 -4.73 3.60 -4.02
N THR A 75 -4.48 2.44 -3.40
CA THR A 75 -5.00 2.10 -2.07
C THR A 75 -4.44 3.05 -1.01
N LEU A 76 -3.13 3.30 -1.03
CA LEU A 76 -2.45 4.20 -0.07
C LEU A 76 -2.91 5.65 -0.20
N THR A 77 -3.12 6.14 -1.41
CA THR A 77 -3.66 7.49 -1.64
C THR A 77 -5.12 7.58 -1.25
N SER A 78 -5.92 6.53 -1.50
CA SER A 78 -7.34 6.54 -1.15
C SER A 78 -7.54 6.64 0.37
N ILE A 79 -6.76 5.92 1.17
CA ILE A 79 -6.93 5.92 2.64
C ILE A 79 -6.54 7.25 3.32
N THR A 80 -5.80 8.14 2.64
CA THR A 80 -5.50 9.49 3.16
C THR A 80 -6.63 10.47 2.88
N LEU A 81 -7.58 10.16 1.99
CA LEU A 81 -8.71 11.05 1.72
C LEU A 81 -9.73 11.00 2.87
N PRO A 82 -10.27 12.16 3.32
CA PRO A 82 -11.22 12.20 4.43
C PRO A 82 -12.47 11.31 4.24
N SER A 83 -12.96 11.18 3.00
CA SER A 83 -14.13 10.35 2.66
C SER A 83 -13.93 8.85 2.87
N THR A 84 -12.68 8.41 2.95
CA THR A 84 -12.27 7.00 2.98
C THR A 84 -11.38 6.67 4.17
N ALA A 85 -10.86 7.68 4.86
CA ALA A 85 -10.08 7.58 6.08
C ALA A 85 -10.92 6.96 7.21
N SER A 86 -10.63 5.70 7.52
CA SER A 86 -11.15 4.99 8.68
C SER A 86 -10.14 3.90 9.04
N ALA A 87 -9.70 3.86 10.29
CA ALA A 87 -8.70 2.90 10.74
C ALA A 87 -9.09 1.45 10.39
N ASP A 88 -10.34 1.07 10.63
CA ASP A 88 -10.87 -0.25 10.31
C ASP A 88 -10.91 -0.54 8.80
N ARG A 89 -11.29 0.45 7.99
CA ARG A 89 -11.35 0.30 6.53
C ARG A 89 -9.95 0.13 5.96
N SER A 90 -9.01 0.99 6.35
CA SER A 90 -7.61 0.92 5.94
C SER A 90 -6.99 -0.42 6.33
N ASP A 91 -7.24 -0.87 7.57
CA ASP A 91 -6.73 -2.14 8.09
C ASP A 91 -7.30 -3.36 7.33
N ARG A 92 -8.60 -3.34 6.96
CA ARG A 92 -9.22 -4.33 6.08
C ARG A 92 -8.59 -4.32 4.69
N ALA A 93 -8.43 -3.16 4.06
CA ALA A 93 -7.83 -3.03 2.73
C ALA A 93 -6.40 -3.60 2.70
N PHE A 94 -5.58 -3.22 3.68
CA PHE A 94 -4.21 -3.73 3.78
C PHE A 94 -4.16 -5.23 4.04
N ARG A 95 -5.04 -5.80 4.89
CA ARG A 95 -5.11 -7.26 5.10
C ARG A 95 -5.47 -7.98 3.81
N GLN A 96 -6.44 -7.46 3.06
CA GLN A 96 -6.84 -8.08 1.81
C GLN A 96 -5.71 -8.03 0.78
N LEU A 97 -5.02 -6.89 0.68
CA LEU A 97 -3.86 -6.73 -0.19
C LEU A 97 -2.73 -7.69 0.19
N GLU A 98 -2.39 -7.83 1.47
CA GLU A 98 -1.38 -8.80 1.93
C GLU A 98 -1.75 -10.25 1.61
N ARG A 99 -3.03 -10.62 1.72
CA ARG A 99 -3.49 -11.97 1.35
C ARG A 99 -3.38 -12.22 -0.14
N TRP A 100 -3.82 -11.27 -0.95
CA TRP A 100 -3.77 -11.36 -2.40
C TRP A 100 -2.33 -11.47 -2.93
N LEU A 101 -1.40 -10.71 -2.34
CA LEU A 101 0.02 -10.77 -2.69
C LEU A 101 0.73 -12.06 -2.25
N GLY A 102 0.08 -12.92 -1.47
CA GLY A 102 0.71 -14.12 -0.91
C GLY A 102 1.70 -13.86 0.24
N ILE A 103 1.76 -12.61 0.74
CA ILE A 103 2.69 -12.19 1.82
C ILE A 103 2.08 -12.30 3.22
N ALA A 104 0.79 -12.65 3.31
CA ALA A 104 0.17 -12.92 4.60
C ALA A 104 0.80 -14.15 5.26
N PRO A 105 1.02 -14.14 6.59
CA PRO A 105 1.58 -15.30 7.28
C PRO A 105 0.69 -16.52 7.02
N GLN A 106 1.25 -17.53 6.34
CA GLN A 106 0.59 -18.82 6.19
C GLN A 106 0.30 -19.35 7.59
N LYS A 107 -0.99 -19.52 7.89
CA LYS A 107 -1.42 -20.22 9.10
C LYS A 107 -0.91 -21.64 8.95
N ARG A 108 0.25 -21.95 9.54
CA ARG A 108 0.90 -23.26 9.50
C ARG A 108 -0.10 -24.25 10.10
N ILE A 109 -0.84 -24.95 9.24
CA ILE A 109 -1.71 -26.04 9.67
C ILE A 109 -0.74 -27.09 10.22
N ARG A 110 -0.61 -27.17 11.54
CA ARG A 110 0.07 -28.30 12.17
C ARG A 110 -0.78 -29.52 11.83
N SER A 111 -0.32 -30.30 10.86
CA SER A 111 -0.77 -31.68 10.69
C SER A 111 -0.54 -32.36 12.04
N ALA A 112 -1.63 -32.66 12.74
CA ALA A 112 -1.58 -33.58 13.86
C ALA A 112 -1.17 -34.93 13.26
N SER A 113 0.11 -35.27 13.35
CA SER A 113 0.55 -36.64 13.23
C SER A 113 0.07 -37.37 14.47
N SER A 114 -1.00 -38.13 14.33
CA SER A 114 -1.23 -39.31 15.15
C SER A 114 -0.10 -40.31 14.88
N ASN A 115 0.65 -40.64 15.92
CA ASN A 115 1.13 -42.00 16.21
C ASN A 115 1.52 -42.08 17.68
#